data_AF-A0A1G6T296-F1
#
_entry.id   AF-A0A1G6T296-F1
#
_cell.length_a   1.000
_cell.length_b   1.000
_cell.length_c   1.000
_cell.angle_alpha   90.00
_cell.angle_beta   90.00
_cell.angle_gamma   90.00
#
_symmetry.space_group_name_H-M   'P 1'
#
loop_
_entity.id
_entity.type
_entity.pdbx_description
1 polymer ?
#
loop_
_entity_poly.entity_id
_entity_poly.type
_entity_poly.pdbx_seq_one_letter_code
_entity_poly.pdbx_strand_id
1 'polypeptide(L)'
;MKENTIAHKRIVNQQIHHPQLQQPEDVVKYMVAMQAQDYAGAKWAVGLRMQNASDTIVEQAITDGKILRTHLLRPTWHFVSPENIR
;
A
#
# COMPACT_ATOMS: atom_id res chain seq x y z
N MET A 1 25.85 -1.29 -18.09
CA MET A 1 25.43 -0.79 -16.76
C MET A 1 25.45 -1.97 -15.82
N LYS A 2 26.12 -1.90 -14.66
CA LYS A 2 26.01 -2.99 -13.66
C LYS A 2 24.53 -3.12 -13.29
N GLU A 3 23.99 -4.34 -13.36
CA GLU A 3 22.63 -4.62 -12.88
C GLU A 3 22.50 -4.06 -11.46
N ASN A 4 21.59 -3.10 -11.27
CA ASN A 4 21.35 -2.53 -9.95
C ASN A 4 20.50 -3.53 -9.16
N THR A 5 21.15 -4.57 -8.64
CA THR A 5 20.53 -5.68 -7.91
C THR A 5 19.62 -5.19 -6.79
N ILE A 6 19.95 -4.07 -6.15
CA ILE A 6 19.14 -3.47 -5.09
C ILE A 6 17.85 -2.88 -5.65
N ALA A 7 17.91 -2.13 -6.77
CA ALA A 7 16.70 -1.58 -7.40
C ALA A 7 15.76 -2.69 -7.86
N HIS A 8 16.30 -3.76 -8.46
CA HIS A 8 15.50 -4.93 -8.84
C HIS A 8 14.88 -5.63 -7.62
N LYS A 9 15.66 -5.85 -6.55
CA LYS A 9 15.10 -6.39 -5.30
C LYS A 9 14.01 -5.48 -4.72
N ARG A 10 14.16 -4.15 -4.79
CA ARG A 10 13.16 -3.21 -4.29
C ARG A 10 11.85 -3.29 -5.07
N ILE A 11 11.89 -3.29 -6.40
CA ILE A 11 10.64 -3.32 -7.19
C ILE A 11 9.87 -4.63 -7.01
N VAL A 12 10.59 -5.74 -6.81
CA VAL A 12 9.99 -7.05 -6.48
C VAL A 12 9.40 -7.03 -5.07
N ASN A 13 10.16 -6.61 -4.06
CA ASN A 13 9.67 -6.59 -2.68
C ASN A 13 8.52 -5.60 -2.50
N GLN A 14 8.52 -4.45 -3.18
CA GLN A 14 7.39 -3.51 -3.17
C GLN A 14 6.15 -3.99 -3.93
N GLN A 15 6.12 -5.25 -4.38
CA GLN A 15 4.99 -5.88 -5.06
C GLN A 15 4.60 -5.20 -6.39
N ILE A 16 5.51 -4.46 -7.04
CA ILE A 16 5.20 -3.74 -8.29
C ILE A 16 5.38 -4.66 -9.51
N HIS A 17 6.43 -5.49 -9.53
CA HIS A 17 6.75 -6.31 -10.71
C HIS A 17 6.00 -7.64 -10.75
N HIS A 18 5.77 -8.27 -9.59
CA HIS A 18 5.04 -9.55 -9.48
C HIS A 18 4.18 -9.57 -8.20
N PRO A 19 3.11 -8.77 -8.15
CA PRO A 19 2.26 -8.70 -6.97
C PRO A 19 1.66 -10.07 -6.63
N GLN A 20 1.81 -10.49 -5.38
CA GLN A 20 1.22 -11.73 -4.84
C GLN A 20 0.06 -11.46 -3.87
N LEU A 21 -0.12 -10.21 -3.45
CA LEU A 21 -1.11 -9.83 -2.45
C LEU A 21 -2.49 -9.68 -3.11
N GLN A 22 -3.51 -10.24 -2.47
CA GLN A 22 -4.87 -10.26 -3.01
C GLN A 22 -5.80 -9.24 -2.35
N GLN A 23 -5.57 -8.92 -1.08
CA GLN A 23 -6.40 -7.97 -0.34
C GLN A 23 -5.69 -6.60 -0.19
N PRO A 24 -6.42 -5.48 -0.22
CA PRO A 24 -5.84 -4.15 -0.02
C PRO A 24 -5.13 -3.99 1.33
N GLU A 25 -5.71 -4.54 2.40
CA GLU A 25 -5.17 -4.48 3.76
C GLU A 25 -3.82 -5.20 3.88
N ASP A 26 -3.61 -6.28 3.12
CA ASP A 26 -2.33 -7.00 3.09
C ASP A 26 -1.23 -6.14 2.47
N VAL A 27 -1.55 -5.35 1.44
CA VAL A 27 -0.60 -4.42 0.82
C VAL A 27 -0.18 -3.35 1.82
N VAL A 28 -1.14 -2.73 2.50
CA VAL A 28 -0.86 -1.67 3.47
C VAL A 28 -0.05 -2.22 4.64
N LYS A 29 -0.39 -3.40 5.15
CA LYS A 29 0.37 -4.10 6.19
C LYS A 29 1.80 -4.41 5.74
N TYR A 30 1.98 -4.94 4.53
CA TYR A 30 3.29 -5.28 3.98
C TYR A 30 4.17 -4.03 3.82
N MET A 31 3.58 -2.91 3.37
CA MET A 31 4.27 -1.64 3.18
C MET A 31 4.42 -0.83 4.48
N VAL A 32 3.91 -1.33 5.61
CA VAL A 32 3.86 -0.72 6.94
C VAL A 32 2.98 0.53 7.01
N ALA A 33 3.26 1.54 6.18
CA ALA A 33 2.45 2.73 6.03
C ALA A 33 2.64 3.32 4.62
N MET A 34 1.56 3.76 3.99
CA MET A 34 1.60 4.36 2.65
C MET A 34 1.04 5.79 2.72
N GLN A 35 1.83 6.79 2.33
CA GLN A 35 1.39 8.18 2.35
C GLN A 35 0.11 8.35 1.51
N ALA A 36 -0.91 8.94 2.11
CA ALA A 36 -2.26 9.10 1.59
C ALA A 36 -2.75 10.56 1.67
N GLN A 37 -1.83 11.50 1.45
CA GLN A 37 -2.15 12.93 1.33
C GLN A 37 -3.08 13.17 0.13
N ASP A 38 -2.70 12.63 -1.03
CA ASP A 38 -3.60 12.43 -2.17
C ASP A 38 -4.27 11.06 -2.04
N TYR A 39 -5.58 11.07 -1.83
CA TYR A 39 -6.37 9.87 -1.57
C TYR A 39 -6.44 8.96 -2.80
N ALA A 40 -6.72 9.53 -3.98
CA ALA A 40 -6.87 8.75 -5.21
C ALA A 40 -5.54 8.12 -5.63
N GLY A 41 -4.44 8.88 -5.58
CA GLY A 41 -3.10 8.36 -5.85
C GLY A 41 -2.69 7.26 -4.87
N ALA A 42 -3.07 7.36 -3.60
CA ALA A 42 -2.79 6.32 -2.61
C ALA A 42 -3.59 5.03 -2.86
N LYS A 43 -4.89 5.14 -3.20
CA LYS A 43 -5.68 3.96 -3.60
C LYS A 43 -5.10 3.28 -4.83
N TRP A 44 -4.72 4.07 -5.84
CA TRP A 44 -4.05 3.53 -7.03
C TRP A 44 -2.73 2.83 -6.67
N ALA A 45 -1.92 3.41 -5.78
CA ALA A 45 -0.69 2.80 -5.32
C ALA A 45 -0.89 1.48 -4.57
N VAL A 46 -1.99 1.34 -3.82
CA VAL A 46 -2.40 0.08 -3.20
C VAL A 46 -2.79 -0.92 -4.29
N GLY A 47 -3.69 -0.54 -5.19
CA GLY A 47 -4.14 -1.39 -6.30
C GLY A 47 -3.01 -1.88 -7.21
N LEU A 48 -2.04 -1.02 -7.55
CA LEU A 48 -0.84 -1.37 -8.35
C LEU A 48 -0.06 -2.56 -7.76
N ARG A 49 -0.15 -2.75 -6.45
CA ARG A 49 0.59 -3.78 -5.69
C ARG A 49 -0.24 -5.03 -5.40
N MET A 50 -1.42 -5.14 -6.02
CA MET A 50 -2.33 -6.29 -5.88
C MET A 50 -2.34 -7.13 -7.15
N GLN A 51 -2.60 -8.43 -6.99
CA GLN A 51 -2.73 -9.35 -8.14
C GLN A 51 -4.00 -9.07 -8.95
N ASN A 52 -5.11 -8.76 -8.27
CA ASN A 52 -6.39 -8.43 -8.89
C ASN A 52 -6.97 -7.18 -8.21
N ALA A 53 -6.74 -6.02 -8.81
CA ALA A 53 -7.12 -4.74 -8.22
C ALA A 53 -8.44 -4.22 -8.81
N SER A 54 -9.25 -3.60 -7.96
CA SER A 54 -10.28 -2.64 -8.40
C SER A 54 -10.34 -1.49 -7.41
N ASP A 55 -10.77 -0.31 -7.87
CA ASP A 55 -10.91 0.83 -6.97
C ASP A 55 -11.95 0.54 -5.87
N THR A 56 -13.02 -0.18 -6.23
CA THR A 56 -14.11 -0.53 -5.31
C THR A 56 -13.68 -1.42 -4.16
N ILE A 57 -12.79 -2.41 -4.38
CA ILE A 57 -12.32 -3.26 -3.27
C ILE A 57 -11.40 -2.48 -2.31
N VAL A 58 -10.59 -1.56 -2.83
CA VAL A 58 -9.72 -0.71 -2.01
C VAL A 58 -10.56 0.26 -1.20
N GLU A 59 -11.56 0.90 -1.81
CA GLU A 59 -12.49 1.78 -1.12
C GLU A 59 -13.28 1.05 -0.03
N GLN A 60 -13.73 -0.18 -0.30
CA GLN A 60 -14.45 -0.98 0.69
C GLN A 60 -13.56 -1.34 1.89
N ALA A 61 -12.30 -1.72 1.67
CA ALA A 61 -11.37 -2.01 2.76
C ALA A 61 -11.10 -0.79 3.66
N ILE A 62 -11.08 0.41 3.08
CA ILE A 62 -10.97 1.67 3.84
C ILE A 62 -12.28 1.94 4.61
N THR A 63 -13.43 1.77 3.96
CA THR A 63 -14.76 1.96 4.56
C THR A 63 -15.02 1.00 5.73
N ASP A 64 -14.60 -0.25 5.60
CA ASP A 64 -14.71 -1.29 6.62
C ASP A 64 -13.72 -1.10 7.79
N GLY A 65 -12.85 -0.08 7.72
CA GLY A 65 -11.84 0.20 8.73
C GLY A 65 -10.69 -0.79 8.77
N LYS A 66 -10.55 -1.67 7.75
CA LYS A 66 -9.40 -2.57 7.61
C LYS A 66 -8.13 -1.82 7.21
N ILE A 67 -8.29 -0.68 6.55
CA ILE A 67 -7.24 0.31 6.31
C ILE A 67 -7.67 1.61 6.98
N LEU A 68 -6.84 2.13 7.88
CA LEU A 68 -7.07 3.43 8.49
C LEU A 68 -6.33 4.51 7.73
N ARG A 69 -6.95 5.69 7.62
CA ARG A 69 -6.28 6.91 7.13
C ARG A 69 -6.06 7.87 8.29
N THR A 70 -4.82 8.02 8.74
CA THR A 70 -4.48 8.89 9.88
C THR A 70 -3.07 9.51 9.74
N HIS A 71 -2.69 10.41 10.64
CA HIS A 71 -1.36 11.04 10.63
C HIS A 71 -0.33 10.13 11.32
N LEU A 72 0.79 9.84 10.64
CA LEU A 72 1.89 9.03 11.18
C LEU A 72 3.26 9.68 10.95
N LEU A 73 3.95 9.29 9.88
CA LEU A 73 5.33 9.69 9.63
C LEU A 73 5.37 11.13 9.09
N ARG A 74 6.17 12.00 9.71
CA ARG A 74 6.34 13.41 9.28
C ARG A 74 4.97 14.09 9.06
N PRO A 75 4.26 14.39 10.13
CA PRO A 75 2.78 14.41 10.29
C PRO A 75 1.96 14.61 9.00
N THR A 76 1.94 13.60 8.14
CA THR A 76 1.15 13.57 6.89
C THR A 76 0.19 12.40 6.94
N TRP A 77 -0.88 12.47 6.15
CA TRP A 77 -1.85 11.39 6.04
C TRP A 77 -1.20 10.12 5.49
N HIS A 78 -1.49 8.98 6.11
CA HIS A 78 -1.05 7.66 5.68
C HIS A 78 -2.20 6.66 5.78
N PHE A 79 -2.23 5.70 4.85
CA PHE A 79 -2.89 4.43 5.03
C PHE A 79 -2.01 3.53 5.90
N VAL A 80 -2.63 2.90 6.90
CA VAL A 80 -1.98 2.01 7.87
C VAL A 80 -2.96 0.94 8.32
N SER A 81 -2.45 -0.24 8.69
CA SER A 81 -3.27 -1.28 9.32
C SER A 81 -3.65 -0.88 10.76
N PRO A 82 -4.90 -1.13 11.21
CA PRO A 82 -5.32 -0.90 12.59
C PRO A 82 -4.38 -1.53 13.65
N GLU A 83 -3.73 -2.64 13.35
CA GLU A 83 -2.82 -3.32 14.27
C GLU A 83 -1.44 -2.65 14.42
N ASN A 84 -1.10 -1.67 13.57
CA ASN A 84 0.22 -1.03 13.54
C ASN A 84 0.21 0.45 13.97
N ILE A 85 -0.89 0.92 14.58
CA ILE A 85 -1.03 2.32 15.04
C ILE A 85 -0.61 2.55 16.50
N ARG A 86 0.01 1.55 17.16
CA ARG A 86 0.45 1.61 18.56
C ARG A 86 1.88 1.11 18.72
#